data_AF-A0AAW8CIQ5-F1
#
_entry.id   AF-A0AAW8CIQ5-F1
#
_cell.length_a   1.000
_cell.length_b   1.000
_cell.length_c   1.000
_cell.angle_alpha   90.00
_cell.angle_beta   90.00
_cell.angle_gamma   90.00
#
_symmetry.space_group_name_H-M   'P 1'
#
loop_
_entity.id
_entity.type
_entity.pdbx_description
1 polymer ?
#
loop_
_entity_poly.entity_id
_entity_poly.type
_entity_poly.pdbx_seq_one_letter_code
_entity_poly.pdbx_strand_id
1 'polypeptide(L)'
;MKKLLTIITLFTCVPFASADNLDKAREEVKNYFISDSEPKVIDAIWTSSNTFKVGVINDNTNRDGYAQYVCLELYDRGFKGKNVMVRVVDIQKLVQTGEWVNLGTAFCSAK
;
A
#
# COMPACT_ATOMS: atom_id res chain seq x y z
N MET A 1 52.23 33.89 -21.11
CA MET A 1 51.30 34.27 -20.02
C MET A 1 50.00 33.49 -20.22
N LYS A 2 49.72 32.55 -19.31
CA LYS A 2 48.59 31.61 -19.35
C LYS A 2 47.28 32.38 -19.22
N LYS A 3 46.36 32.24 -20.19
CA LYS A 3 44.95 32.63 -20.00
C LYS A 3 44.16 31.37 -19.68
N LEU A 4 43.70 31.33 -18.44
CA LEU A 4 43.03 30.22 -17.78
C LEU A 4 41.63 30.04 -18.38
N LEU A 5 41.32 28.85 -18.89
CA LEU A 5 39.94 28.44 -19.16
C LEU A 5 39.25 28.12 -17.83
N THR A 6 38.29 28.95 -17.43
CA THR A 6 37.44 28.68 -16.27
C THR A 6 36.15 28.02 -16.77
N ILE A 7 36.05 26.70 -16.67
CA ILE A 7 34.82 25.94 -16.88
C ILE A 7 34.04 26.00 -15.55
N ILE A 8 32.91 26.71 -15.55
CA ILE A 8 31.97 26.72 -14.42
C ILE A 8 31.09 25.47 -14.58
N THR A 9 31.40 24.42 -13.83
CA THR A 9 30.55 23.23 -13.75
C THR A 9 29.40 23.55 -12.78
N LEU A 10 28.23 23.86 -13.34
CA LEU A 10 27.01 24.09 -12.57
C LEU A 10 26.53 22.74 -12.00
N PHE A 11 26.85 22.47 -10.74
CA PHE A 11 26.41 21.27 -10.03
C PHE A 11 24.92 21.43 -9.69
N THR A 12 24.05 21.01 -10.60
CA THR A 12 22.61 20.88 -10.33
C THR A 12 22.41 19.73 -9.36
N CYS A 13 22.24 20.05 -8.07
CA CYS A 13 21.81 19.07 -7.07
C CYS A 13 20.36 18.70 -7.39
N VAL A 14 20.15 17.57 -8.06
CA VAL A 14 18.80 17.03 -8.29
C VAL A 14 18.39 16.31 -7.00
N PRO A 15 17.35 16.76 -6.27
CA PRO A 15 16.87 16.01 -5.12
C PRO A 15 16.10 14.78 -5.60
N PHE A 16 16.80 13.65 -5.76
CA PHE A 16 16.18 12.33 -5.86
C PHE A 16 15.94 11.79 -4.45
N ALA A 17 14.83 12.14 -3.80
CA ALA A 17 14.46 11.51 -2.54
C ALA A 17 12.96 11.64 -2.27
N SER A 18 12.16 10.62 -2.66
CA SER A 18 10.80 10.38 -2.14
C SER A 18 10.19 9.02 -2.49
N ALA A 19 10.79 8.20 -3.38
CA ALA A 19 10.26 6.88 -3.72
C ALA A 19 10.58 5.80 -2.67
N ASP A 20 11.83 5.75 -2.20
CA ASP A 20 12.37 4.65 -1.38
C ASP A 20 11.66 4.42 -0.02
N ASN A 21 11.04 5.46 0.55
CA ASN A 21 10.39 5.33 1.86
C ASN A 21 9.01 4.66 1.75
N LEU A 22 8.22 5.03 0.74
CA LEU A 22 6.88 4.47 0.57
C LEU A 22 6.91 3.00 0.15
N ASP A 23 7.92 2.57 -0.62
CA ASP A 23 8.04 1.16 -0.99
C ASP A 23 8.35 0.29 0.22
N LYS A 24 9.21 0.75 1.13
CA LYS A 24 9.43 0.08 2.42
C LYS A 24 8.15 0.01 3.26
N ALA A 25 7.40 1.11 3.34
CA ALA A 25 6.14 1.15 4.07
C ALA A 25 5.08 0.20 3.46
N ARG A 26 5.05 0.06 2.12
CA ARG A 26 4.15 -0.89 1.44
C ARG A 26 4.49 -2.33 1.80
N GLU A 27 5.77 -2.68 1.81
CA GLU A 27 6.22 -4.02 2.23
C GLU A 27 5.95 -4.26 3.71
N GLU A 28 6.16 -3.26 4.58
CA GLU A 28 5.83 -3.36 6.00
C GLU A 28 4.33 -3.64 6.23
N VAL A 29 3.46 -2.88 5.56
CA VAL A 29 2.01 -3.10 5.60
C VAL A 29 1.66 -4.51 5.14
N LYS A 30 2.18 -4.93 3.99
CA LYS A 30 1.94 -6.27 3.45
C LYS A 30 2.35 -7.34 4.48
N ASN A 31 3.57 -7.24 5.00
CA ASN A 31 4.14 -8.20 5.95
C ASN A 31 3.34 -8.25 7.25
N TYR A 32 2.87 -7.11 7.75
CA TYR A 32 2.01 -7.07 8.93
C TYR A 32 0.72 -7.87 8.69
N PHE A 33 0.03 -7.63 7.57
CA PHE A 33 -1.24 -8.29 7.29
C PHE A 33 -1.11 -9.79 7.01
N ILE A 34 0.03 -10.28 6.51
CA ILE A 34 0.25 -11.74 6.33
C ILE A 34 0.90 -12.41 7.56
N SER A 35 1.15 -11.65 8.63
CA SER A 35 1.74 -12.17 9.87
C SER A 35 0.67 -12.67 10.85
N ASP A 36 1.13 -13.29 11.95
CA ASP A 36 0.28 -13.73 13.06
C ASP A 36 -0.46 -12.58 13.78
N SER A 37 -0.12 -11.32 13.48
CA SER A 37 -0.86 -10.16 13.97
C SER A 37 -2.28 -10.08 13.40
N GLU A 38 -2.49 -10.63 12.18
CA GLU A 38 -3.75 -10.56 11.45
C GLU A 38 -4.18 -11.97 10.98
N PRO A 39 -4.49 -12.89 11.91
CA PRO A 39 -4.68 -14.32 11.60
C PRO A 39 -5.85 -14.64 10.67
N LYS A 40 -6.75 -13.67 10.42
CA LYS A 40 -7.88 -13.83 9.49
C LYS A 40 -7.48 -13.58 8.03
N VAL A 41 -6.33 -12.94 7.81
CA VAL A 41 -5.80 -12.62 6.51
C VAL A 41 -4.96 -13.78 6.02
N ILE A 42 -5.25 -14.22 4.80
CA ILE A 42 -4.53 -15.31 4.15
C ILE A 42 -3.42 -14.77 3.25
N ASP A 43 -3.67 -13.64 2.59
CA ASP A 43 -2.69 -12.96 1.75
C ASP A 43 -3.04 -11.47 1.64
N ALA A 44 -2.05 -10.64 1.28
CA ALA A 44 -2.25 -9.22 1.05
C ALA A 44 -1.34 -8.69 -0.06
N ILE A 45 -1.84 -7.75 -0.86
CA ILE A 45 -1.12 -7.25 -2.03
C ILE A 45 -1.49 -5.81 -2.39
N TRP A 46 -0.47 -5.05 -2.80
CA TRP A 46 -0.65 -3.79 -3.51
C TRP A 46 -0.87 -4.06 -5.00
N THR A 47 -2.08 -3.76 -5.51
CA THR A 47 -2.37 -3.91 -6.95
C THR A 47 -2.15 -2.64 -7.75
N SER A 48 -1.94 -1.51 -7.07
CA SER A 48 -1.47 -0.25 -7.64
C SER A 48 -0.76 0.58 -6.57
N SER A 49 -0.25 1.75 -6.93
CA SER A 49 0.39 2.68 -5.99
C SER A 49 -0.52 3.14 -4.84
N ASN A 50 -1.84 3.04 -5.01
CA ASN A 50 -2.87 3.51 -4.08
C ASN A 50 -4.01 2.50 -3.86
N THR A 51 -3.86 1.23 -4.24
CA THR A 51 -4.87 0.19 -3.99
C THR A 51 -4.23 -0.97 -3.25
N PHE A 52 -4.71 -1.23 -2.05
CA PHE A 52 -4.28 -2.35 -1.22
C PHE A 52 -5.42 -3.35 -1.07
N LYS A 53 -5.13 -4.62 -1.29
CA LYS A 53 -6.10 -5.71 -1.18
C LYS A 53 -5.69 -6.66 -0.08
N VAL A 54 -6.67 -7.07 0.72
CA VAL A 54 -6.50 -8.06 1.79
C VAL A 54 -7.40 -9.24 1.47
N GLY A 55 -6.81 -10.41 1.31
CA GLY A 55 -7.49 -11.68 1.01
C GLY A 55 -7.91 -12.39 2.29
N VAL A 56 -9.20 -12.67 2.43
CA VAL A 56 -9.78 -13.39 3.57
C VAL A 56 -10.72 -14.49 3.08
N ILE A 57 -11.07 -15.41 3.98
CA ILE A 57 -12.15 -16.36 3.75
C ILE A 57 -13.50 -15.64 3.90
N ASN A 58 -14.35 -15.77 2.89
CA ASN A 58 -15.72 -15.25 2.92
C ASN A 58 -16.58 -16.06 3.92
N ASP A 59 -17.11 -15.36 4.92
CA ASP A 59 -18.04 -15.88 5.93
C ASP A 59 -19.47 -15.33 5.75
N ASN A 60 -19.78 -14.79 4.56
CA ASN A 60 -21.03 -14.13 4.21
C ASN A 60 -21.34 -12.85 5.01
N THR A 61 -20.33 -12.23 5.63
CA THR A 61 -20.49 -10.93 6.29
C THR A 61 -19.96 -9.78 5.42
N ASN A 62 -20.56 -8.59 5.58
CA ASN A 62 -20.00 -7.37 5.01
C ASN A 62 -18.67 -7.03 5.70
N ARG A 63 -17.63 -6.71 4.92
CA ARG A 63 -16.27 -6.42 5.42
C ARG A 63 -15.85 -4.96 5.30
N ASP A 64 -16.76 -4.02 5.06
CA ASP A 64 -16.47 -2.58 5.00
C ASP A 64 -15.85 -2.08 6.32
N GLY A 65 -16.35 -2.58 7.46
CA GLY A 65 -15.78 -2.28 8.77
C GLY A 65 -14.34 -2.78 8.94
N TYR A 66 -14.02 -3.95 8.39
CA TYR A 66 -12.64 -4.45 8.40
C TYR A 66 -11.76 -3.65 7.43
N ALA A 67 -12.28 -3.27 6.26
CA ALA A 67 -11.58 -2.36 5.35
C ALA A 67 -11.26 -1.01 6.02
N GLN A 68 -12.17 -0.50 6.86
CA GLN A 68 -11.95 0.72 7.64
C GLN A 68 -10.85 0.54 8.70
N TYR A 69 -10.78 -0.63 9.35
CA TYR A 69 -9.69 -0.98 10.26
C TYR A 69 -8.34 -1.01 9.52
N VAL A 70 -8.27 -1.62 8.33
CA VAL A 70 -7.06 -1.61 7.51
C VAL A 70 -6.59 -0.18 7.22
N CYS A 71 -7.50 0.78 7.01
CA CYS A 71 -7.11 2.19 6.88
C CYS A 71 -6.42 2.75 8.13
N LEU A 72 -6.79 2.31 9.34
CA LEU A 72 -6.12 2.73 10.58
C LEU A 72 -4.67 2.21 10.61
N GLU A 73 -4.47 0.94 10.31
CA GLU A 73 -3.13 0.34 10.23
C GLU A 73 -2.26 1.00 9.14
N LEU A 74 -2.87 1.37 8.02
CA LEU A 74 -2.23 2.14 6.97
C LEU A 74 -1.80 3.54 7.46
N TYR A 75 -2.62 4.21 8.27
CA TYR A 75 -2.26 5.52 8.82
C TYR A 75 -1.06 5.45 9.75
N ASP A 76 -1.03 4.44 10.61
CA ASP A 76 0.07 4.23 11.55
C ASP A 76 1.40 3.92 10.82
N ARG A 77 1.33 3.46 9.57
CA ARG A 77 2.47 3.17 8.69
C ARG A 77 2.69 4.22 7.59
N GLY A 78 2.23 5.44 7.81
CA GLY A 78 2.58 6.60 6.97
C GLY A 78 1.72 6.83 5.72
N PHE A 79 0.59 6.12 5.57
CA PHE A 79 -0.34 6.32 4.47
C PHE A 79 -1.45 7.33 4.75
N LYS A 80 -1.40 8.06 5.88
CA LYS A 80 -2.35 9.15 6.15
C LYS A 80 -2.29 10.20 5.04
N GLY A 81 -3.46 10.51 4.45
CA GLY A 81 -3.59 11.46 3.35
C GLY A 81 -3.09 10.97 1.99
N LYS A 82 -2.77 9.68 1.84
CA LYS A 82 -2.31 9.10 0.56
C LYS A 82 -3.45 8.57 -0.32
N ASN A 83 -4.71 8.71 0.12
CA ASN A 83 -5.91 8.32 -0.63
C ASN A 83 -5.88 6.87 -1.11
N VAL A 84 -5.52 5.94 -0.19
CA VAL A 84 -5.48 4.51 -0.50
C VAL A 84 -6.90 3.96 -0.55
N MET A 85 -7.24 3.21 -1.59
CA MET A 85 -8.44 2.37 -1.63
C MET A 85 -8.08 0.98 -1.08
N VAL A 86 -8.76 0.58 -0.02
CA VAL A 86 -8.69 -0.77 0.54
C VAL A 86 -9.82 -1.61 -0.01
N ARG A 87 -9.52 -2.84 -0.43
CA ARG A 87 -10.51 -3.86 -0.74
C ARG A 87 -10.25 -5.15 0.02
N VAL A 88 -11.28 -5.65 0.70
CA VAL A 88 -11.27 -6.99 1.29
C VAL A 88 -11.85 -7.94 0.24
N VAL A 89 -11.11 -8.99 -0.10
CA VAL A 89 -11.47 -9.90 -1.20
C VAL A 89 -11.57 -11.34 -0.74
N ASP A 90 -12.42 -12.11 -1.41
CA ASP A 90 -12.53 -13.55 -1.20
C ASP A 90 -11.35 -14.27 -1.83
N ILE A 91 -10.41 -14.73 -1.00
CA ILE A 91 -9.20 -15.42 -1.46
C ILE A 91 -9.52 -16.81 -2.02
N GLN A 92 -10.52 -17.51 -1.48
CA GLN A 92 -10.90 -18.83 -1.97
C GLN A 92 -11.48 -18.72 -3.37
N LYS A 93 -12.37 -17.75 -3.58
CA LYS A 93 -12.93 -17.49 -4.90
C LYS A 93 -11.86 -17.08 -5.91
N LEU A 94 -10.93 -16.22 -5.51
CA LEU A 94 -9.80 -15.83 -6.37
C LEU A 94 -8.97 -17.03 -6.80
N VAL A 95 -8.63 -17.94 -5.89
CA VAL A 95 -7.85 -19.15 -6.20
C VAL A 95 -8.64 -20.11 -7.09
N GLN A 96 -9.95 -20.25 -6.87
CA GLN A 96 -10.79 -21.20 -7.60
C GLN A 96 -11.13 -20.74 -9.01
N THR A 97 -11.40 -19.43 -9.21
CA THR A 97 -11.95 -18.91 -10.47
C THR A 97 -11.11 -17.81 -11.12
N GLY A 98 -10.11 -17.28 -10.42
CA GLY A 98 -9.35 -16.11 -10.87
C GLY A 98 -10.11 -14.78 -10.72
N GLU A 99 -11.31 -14.80 -10.12
CA GLU A 99 -12.15 -13.61 -9.99
C GLU A 99 -11.90 -12.88 -8.67
N TRP A 100 -11.75 -11.56 -8.76
CA TRP A 100 -11.64 -10.69 -7.59
C TRP A 100 -13.04 -10.34 -7.05
N VAL A 101 -13.58 -11.18 -6.17
CA VAL A 101 -14.84 -10.89 -5.48
C VAL A 101 -14.59 -9.98 -4.28
N ASN A 102 -15.22 -8.81 -4.29
CA ASN A 102 -15.07 -7.79 -3.26
C ASN A 102 -16.08 -8.02 -2.13
N LEU A 103 -15.58 -8.19 -0.91
CA LEU A 103 -16.36 -8.39 0.32
C LEU A 103 -16.52 -7.10 1.13
N GLY A 104 -15.66 -6.11 0.90
CA GLY A 104 -15.75 -4.81 1.53
C GLY A 104 -14.75 -3.80 0.97
N THR A 105 -15.05 -2.51 1.14
CA THR A 105 -14.27 -1.39 0.62
C THR A 105 -14.13 -0.29 1.65
N ALA A 106 -12.96 0.35 1.72
CA ALA A 106 -12.80 1.62 2.40
C ALA A 106 -11.89 2.55 1.59
N PHE A 107 -12.15 3.85 1.68
CA PHE A 107 -11.28 4.89 1.14
C PHE A 107 -10.57 5.57 2.30
N CYS A 108 -9.26 5.38 2.38
CA CYS A 108 -8.43 5.90 3.45
C CYS A 108 -8.14 7.39 3.21
N SER A 109 -9.08 8.24 3.60
CA SER A 109 -8.94 9.70 3.58
C SER A 109 -8.34 10.24 4.89
N ALA A 110 -7.50 11.26 4.79
CA ALA A 110 -7.13 12.04 5.97
C ALA A 110 -8.38 12.74 6.51
N LYS A 111 -9.02 12.14 7.52
CA LYS A 111 -9.87 12.91 8.44
C LYS A 111 -8.98 13.65 9.43
#